data_AF-A0A9C8RI24-F1
#
_entry.id   AF-A0A9C8RI24-F1
#
_cell.length_a   1.000
_cell.length_b   1.000
_cell.length_c   1.000
_cell.angle_alpha   90.00
_cell.angle_beta   90.00
_cell.angle_gamma   90.00
#
_symmetry.space_group_name_H-M   'P 1'
#
loop_
_entity.id
_entity.type
_entity.pdbx_description
1 polymer ?
#
loop_
_entity_poly.entity_id
_entity_poly.type
_entity_poly.pdbx_seq_one_letter_code
_entity_poly.pdbx_strand_id
1 'polypeptide(L)'
;MQHYCRPYYLVLVCVATLAAIVPAVLPAQTPTPFTGNHYNQSNQTRVLEAAESHLQAGELDAADIAFRQAFESVRADRGLFHEAQLPVLDRLLATNFARQDWQQFNHYLDYHGGLTRRMYQGQAVRYAQALQFGADWHQRAALMLNDQHRTWHLIRSRNLIWQAVSALEQMPANHSRLSPLLYRIAILHYYLTNEASTRGLTSLEVRTDQPVRVSGWSMSGNETTRRSYAVGQELLERIYRIHAREADNVSTLAQIDTLLGDWQLLFGRDELARDYYRKAYQALQTEPAASPVIEQLFARRVTLPAPYFAPPATAFPTAPADSDAAALATMNTSQGRLRPQLTDDFFTEDHPHELHPASR
;
A
#
# COMPACT_ATOMS: atom_id res chain seq x y z
N MET A 1 -60.39 30.36 -47.39
CA MET A 1 -59.93 29.30 -48.31
C MET A 1 -60.26 27.95 -47.69
N GLN A 2 -61.49 27.50 -47.92
CA GLN A 2 -61.93 26.13 -47.73
C GLN A 2 -61.54 25.35 -48.99
N HIS A 3 -61.15 24.08 -48.87
CA HIS A 3 -61.70 23.02 -49.71
C HIS A 3 -61.37 21.64 -49.12
N TYR A 4 -62.45 20.96 -48.72
CA TYR A 4 -62.60 19.52 -48.63
C TYR A 4 -62.27 18.85 -49.97
N CYS A 5 -61.72 17.63 -49.94
CA CYS A 5 -62.28 16.49 -50.67
C CYS A 5 -61.58 15.16 -50.31
N ARG A 6 -62.40 14.19 -49.87
CA ARG A 6 -62.20 12.74 -49.81
C ARG A 6 -62.72 12.14 -51.16
N PRO A 7 -62.86 10.81 -51.33
CA PRO A 7 -61.89 9.72 -51.46
C PRO A 7 -61.98 9.05 -52.86
N TYR A 8 -61.13 8.08 -53.19
CA TYR A 8 -61.50 7.01 -54.14
C TYR A 8 -60.99 5.66 -53.67
N TYR A 9 -61.95 4.77 -53.43
CA TYR A 9 -61.76 3.33 -53.26
C TYR A 9 -61.43 2.72 -54.62
N LEU A 10 -60.41 1.88 -54.68
CA LEU A 10 -60.29 0.86 -55.72
C LEU A 10 -59.87 -0.45 -55.05
N VAL A 11 -60.88 -1.30 -54.91
CA VAL A 11 -60.80 -2.70 -54.54
C VAL A 11 -60.08 -3.43 -55.68
N LEU A 12 -58.92 -4.01 -55.38
CA LEU A 12 -58.23 -4.92 -56.29
C LEU A 12 -58.20 -6.31 -55.64
N VAL A 13 -59.09 -7.16 -56.15
CA VAL A 13 -59.16 -8.59 -55.88
C VAL A 13 -57.90 -9.24 -56.46
N CYS A 14 -57.00 -9.71 -55.61
CA CYS A 14 -55.93 -10.62 -56.02
C CYS A 14 -56.29 -12.05 -55.64
N VAL A 15 -56.51 -12.84 -56.68
CA VAL A 15 -56.72 -14.29 -56.66
C VAL A 15 -55.46 -14.95 -56.13
N ALA A 16 -55.58 -15.66 -55.00
CA ALA A 16 -54.52 -16.49 -54.45
C ALA A 16 -54.29 -17.71 -55.36
N THR A 17 -53.12 -17.75 -56.01
CA THR A 17 -52.56 -19.00 -56.53
C THR A 17 -51.46 -19.45 -55.57
N LEU A 18 -51.74 -20.54 -54.85
CA LEU A 18 -50.80 -21.24 -53.98
C LEU A 18 -49.74 -21.93 -54.84
N ALA A 19 -48.63 -21.24 -55.10
CA ALA A 19 -47.38 -21.90 -55.48
C ALA A 19 -46.64 -22.26 -54.17
N ALA A 20 -46.56 -23.56 -53.88
CA ALA A 20 -45.76 -24.08 -52.78
C ALA A 20 -44.27 -23.83 -53.07
N ILE A 21 -43.75 -22.71 -52.58
CA ILE A 21 -42.32 -22.49 -52.46
C ILE A 21 -41.89 -23.32 -51.25
N VAL A 22 -41.31 -24.49 -51.51
CA VAL A 22 -40.50 -25.19 -50.50
C VAL A 22 -39.31 -24.28 -50.22
N PRO A 23 -39.12 -23.73 -49.01
CA PRO A 23 -37.84 -23.12 -48.70
C PRO A 23 -36.83 -24.25 -48.75
N ALA A 24 -35.84 -24.13 -49.64
CA ALA A 24 -34.61 -24.87 -49.49
C ALA A 24 -34.05 -24.47 -48.12
N VAL A 25 -34.29 -25.33 -47.13
CA VAL A 25 -33.60 -25.28 -45.85
C VAL A 25 -32.14 -25.52 -46.19
N LEU A 26 -31.40 -24.43 -46.40
CA LEU A 26 -29.96 -24.46 -46.24
C LEU A 26 -29.73 -25.08 -44.85
N PRO A 27 -28.91 -26.14 -44.73
CA PRO A 27 -28.58 -26.64 -43.41
C PRO A 27 -28.12 -25.43 -42.61
N ALA A 28 -28.79 -25.18 -41.48
CA ALA A 28 -28.32 -24.22 -40.51
C ALA A 28 -26.84 -24.54 -40.33
N GLN A 29 -25.98 -23.58 -40.66
CA GLN A 29 -24.59 -23.66 -40.25
C GLN A 29 -24.69 -23.84 -38.74
N THR A 30 -24.46 -25.06 -38.28
CA THR A 30 -24.28 -25.30 -36.86
C THR A 30 -23.21 -24.31 -36.48
N PRO A 31 -23.46 -23.38 -35.53
CA PRO A 31 -22.38 -22.57 -35.01
C PRO A 31 -21.33 -23.57 -34.61
N THR A 32 -20.21 -23.59 -35.34
CA THR A 32 -19.05 -24.38 -34.96
C THR A 32 -18.84 -24.03 -33.50
N PRO A 33 -18.92 -25.00 -32.57
CA PRO A 33 -18.62 -24.69 -31.19
C PRO A 33 -17.25 -24.04 -31.23
N PHE A 34 -17.15 -22.83 -30.67
CA PHE A 34 -15.90 -22.07 -30.59
C PHE A 34 -14.96 -22.92 -29.73
N THR A 35 -14.29 -23.87 -30.39
CA THR A 35 -13.47 -24.95 -29.81
C THR A 35 -12.00 -24.55 -29.86
N GLY A 36 -11.71 -23.32 -30.28
CA GLY A 36 -10.46 -22.65 -29.99
C GLY A 36 -10.53 -22.02 -28.61
N ASN A 37 -10.30 -22.79 -27.55
CA ASN A 37 -9.66 -22.18 -26.38
C ASN A 37 -8.20 -21.91 -26.80
N HIS A 38 -7.96 -20.78 -27.47
CA HIS A 38 -6.63 -20.37 -27.94
C HIS A 38 -5.67 -20.09 -26.76
N TYR A 39 -6.18 -20.13 -25.54
CA TYR A 39 -5.47 -19.95 -24.28
C TYR A 39 -5.28 -21.29 -23.56
N ASN A 40 -4.64 -22.26 -24.20
CA ASN A 40 -4.17 -23.44 -23.47
C ASN A 40 -3.04 -23.05 -22.49
N GLN A 41 -2.86 -23.85 -21.44
CA GLN A 41 -1.86 -23.60 -20.40
C GLN A 41 -0.42 -23.46 -20.96
N SER A 42 -0.12 -24.12 -22.09
CA SER A 42 1.19 -24.00 -22.76
C SER A 42 1.40 -22.68 -23.50
N ASN A 43 0.34 -22.05 -24.04
CA ASN A 43 0.41 -20.70 -24.59
C ASN A 43 0.57 -19.65 -23.49
N GLN A 44 -0.09 -19.82 -22.33
CA GLN A 44 0.07 -18.93 -21.17
C GLN A 44 1.52 -18.90 -20.67
N THR A 45 2.11 -20.07 -20.46
CA THR A 45 3.52 -20.19 -20.05
C THR A 45 4.44 -19.55 -21.07
N ARG A 46 4.21 -19.79 -22.37
CA ARG A 46 5.03 -19.20 -23.44
C ARG A 46 4.95 -17.68 -23.51
N VAL A 47 3.75 -17.09 -23.33
CA VAL A 47 3.59 -15.62 -23.35
C VAL A 47 4.25 -14.98 -22.12
N LEU A 48 4.17 -15.63 -20.94
CA LEU A 48 4.87 -15.17 -19.74
C LEU A 48 6.39 -15.28 -19.89
N GLU A 49 6.91 -16.39 -20.42
CA GLU A 49 8.34 -16.56 -20.69
C GLU A 49 8.87 -15.52 -21.68
N ALA A 50 8.11 -15.23 -22.74
CA ALA A 50 8.47 -14.17 -23.68
C ALA A 50 8.50 -12.78 -23.03
N ALA A 51 7.50 -12.47 -22.19
CA ALA A 51 7.44 -11.19 -21.47
C ALA A 51 8.62 -11.02 -20.49
N GLU A 52 8.99 -12.09 -19.77
CA GLU A 52 10.16 -12.11 -18.90
C GLU A 52 11.47 -11.96 -19.69
N SER A 53 11.57 -12.57 -20.87
CA SER A 53 12.73 -12.40 -21.76
C SER A 53 12.90 -10.95 -22.21
N HIS A 54 11.82 -10.27 -22.61
CA HIS A 54 11.86 -8.85 -22.96
C HIS A 54 12.29 -7.99 -21.75
N LEU A 55 11.78 -8.30 -20.56
CA LEU A 55 12.17 -7.59 -19.33
C LEU A 55 13.66 -7.77 -19.02
N GLN A 56 14.19 -8.99 -19.15
CA GLN A 56 15.61 -9.28 -18.96
C GLN A 56 16.51 -8.59 -20.01
N ALA A 57 16.00 -8.41 -21.23
CA ALA A 57 16.67 -7.65 -22.28
C ALA A 57 16.58 -6.12 -22.11
N GLY A 58 15.83 -5.63 -21.11
CA GLY A 58 15.58 -4.19 -20.90
C GLY A 58 14.58 -3.59 -21.88
N GLU A 59 13.88 -4.40 -22.67
CA GLU A 59 12.91 -3.99 -23.67
C GLU A 59 11.54 -3.73 -23.02
N LEU A 60 11.46 -2.68 -22.21
CA LEU A 60 10.30 -2.43 -21.35
C LEU A 60 8.99 -2.23 -22.12
N ASP A 61 9.04 -1.69 -23.34
CA ASP A 61 7.87 -1.54 -24.22
C ASP A 61 7.32 -2.89 -24.69
N ALA A 62 8.22 -3.76 -25.15
CA ALA A 62 7.86 -5.11 -25.59
C ALA A 62 7.39 -5.98 -24.43
N ALA A 63 8.06 -5.87 -23.27
CA ALA A 63 7.69 -6.58 -22.06
C ALA A 63 6.26 -6.24 -21.61
N ASP A 64 5.89 -4.96 -21.58
CA ASP A 64 4.54 -4.53 -21.21
C ASP A 64 3.47 -5.01 -22.20
N ILE A 65 3.74 -5.00 -23.52
CA ILE A 65 2.81 -5.56 -24.52
C ILE A 65 2.60 -7.06 -24.25
N ALA A 66 3.67 -7.82 -24.03
CA ALA A 66 3.60 -9.25 -23.78
C ALA A 66 2.90 -9.56 -22.45
N PHE A 67 3.19 -8.84 -21.37
CA PHE A 67 2.50 -9.01 -20.09
C PHE A 67 1.01 -8.66 -20.17
N ARG A 68 0.61 -7.65 -20.97
CA ARG A 68 -0.81 -7.35 -21.20
C ARG A 68 -1.54 -8.49 -21.90
N GLN A 69 -0.90 -9.11 -22.90
CA GLN A 69 -1.45 -10.28 -23.57
C GLN A 69 -1.58 -11.47 -22.61
N ALA A 70 -0.56 -11.71 -21.77
CA ALA A 70 -0.63 -12.74 -20.74
C ALA A 70 -1.78 -12.47 -19.74
N PHE A 71 -1.95 -11.21 -19.34
CA PHE A 71 -2.97 -10.81 -18.39
C PHE A 71 -4.39 -11.07 -18.90
N GLU A 72 -4.68 -10.68 -20.14
CA GLU A 72 -5.97 -10.96 -20.78
C GLU A 72 -6.20 -12.46 -20.99
N SER A 73 -5.14 -13.22 -21.29
CA SER A 73 -5.22 -14.68 -21.38
C SER A 73 -5.61 -15.32 -20.05
N VAL A 74 -4.97 -14.91 -18.95
CA VAL A 74 -5.31 -15.42 -17.61
C VAL A 74 -6.74 -15.08 -17.23
N ARG A 75 -7.21 -13.86 -17.55
CA ARG A 75 -8.60 -13.43 -17.29
C ARG A 75 -9.61 -14.24 -18.09
N ALA A 76 -9.29 -14.57 -19.34
CA ALA A 76 -10.15 -15.38 -20.20
C ALA A 76 -10.26 -16.83 -19.69
N ASP A 77 -9.15 -17.41 -19.21
CA ASP A 77 -9.09 -18.81 -18.77
C ASP A 77 -9.59 -19.02 -17.33
N ARG A 78 -9.23 -18.11 -16.41
CA ARG A 78 -9.48 -18.27 -14.96
C ARG A 78 -10.61 -17.39 -14.43
N GLY A 79 -11.14 -16.51 -15.26
CA GLY A 79 -12.17 -15.55 -14.89
C GLY A 79 -11.62 -14.24 -14.32
N LEU A 80 -12.52 -13.28 -14.14
CA LEU A 80 -12.19 -11.88 -13.82
C LEU A 80 -11.70 -11.66 -12.38
N PHE A 81 -11.93 -12.59 -11.46
CA PHE A 81 -11.53 -12.46 -10.05
C PHE A 81 -10.80 -13.72 -9.58
N HIS A 82 -9.56 -13.91 -10.05
CA HIS A 82 -8.77 -15.10 -9.73
C HIS A 82 -7.33 -14.74 -9.35
N GLU A 83 -6.75 -15.45 -8.38
CA GLU A 83 -5.38 -15.27 -7.87
C GLU A 83 -4.29 -15.43 -8.92
N ALA A 84 -4.61 -16.16 -10.00
CA ALA A 84 -3.68 -16.40 -11.11
C ALA A 84 -3.32 -15.11 -11.85
N GLN A 85 -4.13 -14.06 -11.70
CA GLN A 85 -3.86 -12.75 -12.29
C GLN A 85 -2.75 -11.98 -11.54
N LEU A 86 -2.54 -12.25 -10.25
CA LEU A 86 -1.64 -11.46 -9.41
C LEU A 86 -0.19 -11.46 -9.92
N PRO A 87 0.44 -12.62 -10.24
CA PRO A 87 1.82 -12.60 -10.72
C PRO A 87 2.02 -11.77 -12.00
N VAL A 88 1.04 -11.78 -12.91
CA VAL A 88 1.12 -10.99 -14.16
C VAL A 88 0.88 -9.51 -13.88
N LEU A 89 -0.04 -9.19 -12.98
CA LEU A 89 -0.31 -7.83 -12.54
C LEU A 89 0.90 -7.20 -11.84
N ASP A 90 1.62 -7.97 -11.03
CA ASP A 90 2.85 -7.54 -10.35
C ASP A 90 3.95 -7.17 -11.37
N ARG A 91 4.06 -7.96 -12.45
CA ARG A 91 4.98 -7.66 -13.56
C ARG A 91 4.55 -6.43 -14.35
N LEU A 92 3.27 -6.23 -14.59
CA LEU A 92 2.75 -5.02 -15.22
C LEU A 92 3.03 -3.77 -14.37
N LEU A 93 2.86 -3.86 -13.05
CA LEU A 93 3.21 -2.79 -12.11
C LEU A 93 4.71 -2.49 -12.17
N ALA A 94 5.58 -3.49 -12.06
CA ALA A 94 7.03 -3.32 -12.11
C ALA A 94 7.50 -2.73 -13.44
N THR A 95 6.96 -3.22 -14.57
CA THR A 95 7.34 -2.77 -15.91
C THR A 95 6.92 -1.31 -16.12
N ASN A 96 5.67 -0.95 -15.78
CA ASN A 96 5.19 0.43 -15.94
C ASN A 96 5.85 1.40 -14.96
N PHE A 97 6.21 0.93 -13.76
CA PHE A 97 7.05 1.69 -12.83
C PHE A 97 8.44 1.99 -13.43
N ALA A 98 9.11 0.99 -13.99
CA ALA A 98 10.43 1.16 -14.62
C ALA A 98 10.37 2.07 -15.85
N ARG A 99 9.27 2.03 -16.60
CA ARG A 99 8.99 2.92 -17.73
C ARG A 99 8.62 4.35 -17.32
N GLN A 100 8.33 4.56 -16.03
CA GLN A 100 7.73 5.80 -15.53
C GLN A 100 6.39 6.13 -16.21
N ASP A 101 5.67 5.11 -16.71
CA ASP A 101 4.31 5.27 -17.23
C ASP A 101 3.32 5.29 -16.05
N TRP A 102 3.24 6.44 -15.39
CA TRP A 102 2.43 6.63 -14.19
C TRP A 102 0.94 6.42 -14.43
N GLN A 103 0.46 6.68 -15.66
CA GLN A 103 -0.95 6.46 -15.99
C GLN A 103 -1.26 4.96 -15.97
N GLN A 104 -0.47 4.16 -16.67
CA GLN A 104 -0.69 2.72 -16.74
C GLN A 104 -0.37 2.02 -15.41
N PHE A 105 0.66 2.49 -14.70
CA PHE A 105 0.99 2.04 -13.35
C PHE A 105 -0.18 2.24 -12.38
N ASN A 106 -0.75 3.45 -12.34
CA ASN A 106 -1.88 3.76 -11.46
C ASN A 106 -3.14 2.97 -11.84
N HIS A 107 -3.39 2.77 -13.14
CA HIS A 107 -4.48 1.91 -13.60
C HIS A 107 -4.37 0.49 -13.04
N TYR A 108 -3.18 -0.11 -13.08
CA TYR A 108 -2.96 -1.45 -12.54
C TYR A 108 -3.00 -1.51 -11.01
N LEU A 109 -2.62 -0.44 -10.30
CA LEU A 109 -2.80 -0.36 -8.85
C LEU A 109 -4.27 -0.30 -8.45
N ASP A 110 -5.09 0.49 -9.15
CA ASP A 110 -6.53 0.54 -8.90
C ASP A 110 -7.19 -0.80 -9.23
N TYR A 111 -6.76 -1.46 -10.32
CA TYR A 111 -7.19 -2.81 -10.65
C TYR A 111 -6.84 -3.79 -9.52
N HIS A 112 -5.60 -3.78 -9.03
CA HIS A 112 -5.14 -4.62 -7.93
C HIS A 112 -6.01 -4.42 -6.68
N GLY A 113 -6.31 -3.17 -6.32
CA GLY A 113 -7.19 -2.84 -5.20
C GLY A 113 -8.62 -3.39 -5.37
N GLY A 114 -9.19 -3.26 -6.56
CA GLY A 114 -10.50 -3.82 -6.89
C GLY A 114 -10.54 -5.35 -6.82
N LEU A 115 -9.51 -6.01 -7.36
CA LEU A 115 -9.34 -7.45 -7.34
C LEU A 115 -9.21 -7.98 -5.89
N THR A 116 -8.32 -7.35 -5.11
CA THR A 116 -8.08 -7.63 -3.69
C THR A 116 -9.36 -7.63 -2.87
N ARG A 117 -10.20 -6.59 -3.05
CA ARG A 117 -11.47 -6.47 -2.33
C ARG A 117 -12.45 -7.59 -2.65
N ARG A 118 -12.51 -8.03 -3.90
CA ARG A 118 -13.46 -9.06 -4.34
C ARG A 118 -13.01 -10.47 -3.95
N MET A 119 -11.72 -10.74 -3.99
CA MET A 119 -11.19 -12.09 -3.73
C MET A 119 -11.02 -12.42 -2.25
N TYR A 120 -10.63 -11.44 -1.45
CA TYR A 120 -10.26 -11.68 -0.04
C TYR A 120 -11.29 -11.15 0.96
N GLN A 121 -12.50 -10.83 0.50
CA GLN A 121 -13.60 -10.51 1.41
C GLN A 121 -13.81 -11.66 2.41
N GLY A 122 -13.82 -11.34 3.71
CA GLY A 122 -13.93 -12.34 4.79
C GLY A 122 -12.63 -13.08 5.13
N GLN A 123 -11.53 -12.86 4.41
CA GLN A 123 -10.22 -13.47 4.66
C GLN A 123 -9.24 -12.41 5.21
N ALA A 124 -9.43 -12.01 6.47
CA ALA A 124 -8.75 -10.87 7.10
C ALA A 124 -7.24 -10.80 6.85
N VAL A 125 -6.52 -11.91 7.06
CA VAL A 125 -5.05 -11.96 6.88
C VAL A 125 -4.64 -11.76 5.42
N ARG A 126 -5.28 -12.46 4.48
CA ARG A 126 -4.96 -12.36 3.05
C ARG A 126 -5.33 -11.00 2.48
N TYR A 127 -6.45 -10.43 2.93
CA TYR A 127 -6.86 -9.08 2.57
C TYR A 127 -5.84 -8.05 3.06
N ALA A 128 -5.40 -8.14 4.33
CA ALA A 128 -4.39 -7.25 4.88
C ALA A 128 -3.03 -7.37 4.18
N GLN A 129 -2.61 -8.58 3.77
CA GLN A 129 -1.38 -8.79 2.99
C GLN A 129 -1.47 -8.13 1.61
N ALA A 130 -2.58 -8.31 0.90
CA ALA A 130 -2.77 -7.69 -0.40
C ALA A 130 -2.86 -6.14 -0.31
N LEU A 131 -3.47 -5.60 0.75
CA LEU A 131 -3.47 -4.15 1.00
C LEU A 131 -2.05 -3.60 1.24
N GLN A 132 -1.21 -4.33 1.99
CA GLN A 132 0.20 -3.97 2.20
C GLN A 132 0.97 -3.94 0.88
N PHE A 133 0.80 -4.95 0.03
CA PHE A 133 1.40 -5.00 -1.30
C PHE A 133 1.09 -3.75 -2.14
N GLY A 134 -0.18 -3.34 -2.18
CA GLY A 134 -0.57 -2.09 -2.85
C GLY A 134 0.08 -0.86 -2.20
N ALA A 135 0.16 -0.83 -0.87
CA ALA A 135 0.79 0.25 -0.13
C ALA A 135 2.30 0.36 -0.41
N ASP A 136 2.99 -0.76 -0.66
CA ASP A 136 4.41 -0.82 -1.03
C ASP A 136 4.64 -0.18 -2.38
N TRP A 137 3.81 -0.50 -3.39
CA TRP A 137 3.91 0.12 -4.70
C TRP A 137 3.67 1.62 -4.68
N HIS A 138 2.71 2.09 -3.89
CA HIS A 138 2.53 3.52 -3.69
C HIS A 138 3.78 4.15 -3.05
N GLN A 139 4.43 3.49 -2.08
CA GLN A 139 5.67 4.01 -1.50
C GLN A 139 6.82 4.05 -2.52
N ARG A 140 6.99 3.00 -3.32
CA ARG A 140 7.97 2.96 -4.42
C ARG A 140 7.76 4.13 -5.39
N ALA A 141 6.52 4.42 -5.77
CA ALA A 141 6.19 5.58 -6.61
C ALA A 141 6.52 6.91 -5.94
N ALA A 142 6.22 7.08 -4.65
CA ALA A 142 6.56 8.30 -3.92
C ALA A 142 8.07 8.58 -3.83
N LEU A 143 8.92 7.56 -3.87
CA LEU A 143 10.38 7.74 -3.93
C LEU A 143 10.87 8.36 -5.23
N MET A 144 10.20 8.06 -6.34
CA MET A 144 10.58 8.51 -7.68
C MET A 144 10.04 9.89 -8.02
N LEU A 145 8.92 10.27 -7.41
CA LEU A 145 8.18 11.48 -7.72
C LEU A 145 8.62 12.62 -6.79
N ASN A 146 8.63 13.85 -7.32
CA ASN A 146 8.95 15.08 -6.59
C ASN A 146 7.86 16.14 -6.73
N ASP A 147 6.66 15.74 -7.16
CA ASP A 147 5.51 16.61 -7.40
C ASP A 147 4.33 16.24 -6.50
N GLN A 148 3.14 16.77 -6.80
CA GLN A 148 1.93 16.48 -6.03
C GLN A 148 1.52 14.99 -6.03
N HIS A 149 1.94 14.20 -7.03
CA HIS A 149 1.63 12.78 -7.08
C HIS A 149 2.38 12.02 -5.98
N ARG A 150 3.58 12.46 -5.60
CA ARG A 150 4.30 11.92 -4.43
C ARG A 150 3.42 11.92 -3.19
N THR A 151 2.85 13.07 -2.84
CA THR A 151 1.97 13.22 -1.67
C THR A 151 0.71 12.35 -1.81
N TRP A 152 0.11 12.28 -3.00
CA TRP A 152 -1.03 11.41 -3.26
C TRP A 152 -0.70 9.94 -3.00
N HIS A 153 0.43 9.44 -3.51
CA HIS A 153 0.90 8.08 -3.27
C HIS A 153 1.15 7.80 -1.78
N LEU A 154 1.78 8.72 -1.04
CA LEU A 154 1.97 8.58 0.41
C LEU A 154 0.64 8.48 1.17
N ILE A 155 -0.35 9.29 0.81
CA ILE A 155 -1.71 9.23 1.39
C ILE A 155 -2.38 7.89 1.07
N ARG A 156 -2.32 7.44 -0.19
CA ARG A 156 -2.91 6.15 -0.60
C ARG A 156 -2.28 4.98 0.14
N SER A 157 -0.95 4.97 0.25
CA SER A 157 -0.22 3.96 1.02
C SER A 157 -0.69 3.91 2.48
N ARG A 158 -0.74 5.06 3.16
CA ARG A 158 -1.21 5.15 4.55
C ARG A 158 -2.64 4.64 4.71
N ASN A 159 -3.54 5.02 3.80
CA ASN A 159 -4.94 4.61 3.83
C ASN A 159 -5.12 3.09 3.60
N LEU A 160 -4.28 2.47 2.76
CA LEU A 160 -4.28 1.02 2.59
C LEU A 160 -3.78 0.29 3.84
N ILE A 161 -2.74 0.82 4.51
CA ILE A 161 -2.22 0.24 5.76
C ILE A 161 -3.26 0.38 6.89
N TRP A 162 -3.98 1.51 6.98
CA TRP A 162 -5.11 1.64 7.91
C TRP A 162 -6.19 0.59 7.65
N GLN A 163 -6.55 0.33 6.39
CA GLN A 163 -7.50 -0.73 6.06
C GLN A 163 -6.98 -2.13 6.44
N ALA A 164 -5.67 -2.38 6.28
CA ALA A 164 -5.04 -3.63 6.68
C ALA A 164 -5.11 -3.82 8.21
N VAL A 165 -4.83 -2.77 8.98
CA VAL A 165 -4.99 -2.73 10.43
C VAL A 165 -6.45 -3.02 10.82
N SER A 166 -7.42 -2.32 10.24
CA SER A 166 -8.85 -2.55 10.51
C SER A 166 -9.33 -3.96 10.16
N ALA A 167 -8.75 -4.60 9.14
CA ALA A 167 -9.08 -5.98 8.79
C ALA A 167 -8.54 -6.97 9.83
N LEU A 168 -7.32 -6.75 10.32
CA LEU A 168 -6.66 -7.64 11.30
C LEU A 168 -7.24 -7.48 12.71
N GLU A 169 -7.59 -6.26 13.12
CA GLU A 169 -8.11 -5.93 14.46
C GLU A 169 -9.39 -6.66 14.84
N GLN A 170 -10.16 -7.12 13.86
CA GLN A 170 -11.42 -7.84 14.11
C GLN A 170 -11.21 -9.19 14.81
N MET A 171 -9.99 -9.74 14.78
CA MET A 171 -9.68 -11.04 15.35
C MET A 171 -8.48 -10.93 16.31
N PRO A 172 -8.65 -11.24 17.61
CA PRO A 172 -7.56 -11.16 18.59
C PRO A 172 -6.30 -11.94 18.21
N ALA A 173 -6.46 -13.08 17.52
CA ALA A 173 -5.36 -13.91 17.03
C ALA A 173 -4.40 -13.18 16.07
N ASN A 174 -4.81 -12.05 15.49
CA ASN A 174 -4.01 -11.26 14.57
C ASN A 174 -3.32 -10.06 15.24
N HIS A 175 -3.51 -9.83 16.54
CA HIS A 175 -2.99 -8.62 17.21
C HIS A 175 -1.46 -8.48 17.13
N SER A 176 -0.72 -9.58 17.14
CA SER A 176 0.74 -9.58 16.97
C SER A 176 1.19 -9.01 15.62
N ARG A 177 0.32 -9.02 14.60
CA ARG A 177 0.59 -8.48 13.26
C ARG A 177 0.38 -6.97 13.16
N LEU A 178 -0.22 -6.33 14.17
CA LEU A 178 -0.59 -4.92 14.12
C LEU A 178 0.63 -4.00 14.28
N SER A 179 1.57 -4.35 15.16
CA SER A 179 2.69 -3.47 15.51
C SER A 179 3.49 -2.92 14.33
N PRO A 180 3.97 -3.74 13.37
CA PRO A 180 4.69 -3.20 12.22
C PRO A 180 3.83 -2.27 11.36
N LEU A 181 2.52 -2.51 11.25
CA LEU A 181 1.60 -1.65 10.47
C LEU A 181 1.32 -0.32 11.15
N LEU A 182 1.09 -0.34 12.47
CA LEU A 182 0.89 0.88 13.27
C LEU A 182 2.13 1.78 13.20
N TYR A 183 3.32 1.17 13.26
CA TYR A 183 4.59 1.91 13.10
C TYR A 183 4.68 2.53 11.70
N ARG A 184 4.37 1.74 10.67
CA ARG A 184 4.39 2.19 9.27
C ARG A 184 3.45 3.39 9.04
N ILE A 185 2.27 3.39 9.66
CA ILE A 185 1.35 4.54 9.65
C ILE A 185 1.97 5.76 10.32
N ALA A 186 2.56 5.61 11.52
CA ALA A 186 3.19 6.72 12.24
C ALA A 186 4.29 7.38 11.40
N ILE A 187 5.14 6.58 10.74
CA ILE A 187 6.19 7.10 9.86
C ILE A 187 5.64 7.81 8.63
N LEU A 188 4.57 7.29 8.02
CA LEU A 188 3.91 7.98 6.90
C LEU A 188 3.29 9.32 7.33
N HIS A 189 2.81 9.44 8.57
CA HIS A 189 2.39 10.73 9.12
C HIS A 189 3.56 11.72 9.20
N TYR A 190 4.74 11.29 9.66
CA TYR A 190 5.93 12.15 9.65
C TYR A 190 6.35 12.56 8.25
N TYR A 191 6.39 11.63 7.28
CA TYR A 191 6.75 12.01 5.91
C TYR A 191 5.78 13.06 5.35
N LEU A 192 4.47 12.85 5.51
CA LEU A 192 3.47 13.82 5.09
C LEU A 192 3.61 15.19 5.76
N THR A 193 4.08 15.31 7.02
CA THR A 193 4.34 16.64 7.61
C THR A 193 5.51 17.38 6.98
N ASN A 194 6.46 16.66 6.39
CA ASN A 194 7.67 17.22 5.79
C ASN A 194 7.58 17.34 4.27
N GLU A 195 6.49 16.88 3.65
CA GLU A 195 6.23 17.01 2.22
C GLU A 195 5.92 18.47 1.84
N ALA A 196 6.77 19.10 1.03
CA ALA A 196 6.64 20.50 0.61
C ALA A 196 5.31 20.78 -0.15
N SER A 197 4.77 19.77 -0.83
CA SER A 197 3.53 19.83 -1.62
C SER A 197 2.25 19.67 -0.79
N THR A 198 2.33 19.43 0.52
CA THR A 198 1.11 19.33 1.37
C THR A 198 0.38 20.65 1.55
N ARG A 199 1.03 21.79 1.32
CA ARG A 199 0.41 23.12 1.32
C ARG A 199 -0.57 23.22 0.14
N GLY A 200 -1.83 22.88 0.39
CA GLY A 200 -2.92 22.87 -0.61
C GLY A 200 -3.59 21.51 -0.83
N LEU A 201 -3.17 20.46 -0.11
CA LEU A 201 -3.81 19.13 -0.14
C LEU A 201 -4.51 18.78 1.18
N THR A 202 -4.46 19.65 2.19
CA THR A 202 -4.94 19.39 3.56
C THR A 202 -6.40 19.82 3.80
N SER A 203 -7.25 19.81 2.76
CA SER A 203 -8.68 20.11 2.88
C SER A 203 -9.55 18.88 2.61
N LEU A 204 -10.13 18.29 3.65
CA LEU A 204 -10.80 16.99 3.65
C LEU A 204 -9.85 15.86 3.20
N GLU A 205 -9.82 14.74 3.91
CA GLU A 205 -9.18 13.50 3.43
C GLU A 205 -9.55 13.29 1.95
N VAL A 206 -8.58 13.35 1.04
CA VAL A 206 -8.81 13.44 -0.42
C VAL A 206 -9.84 12.39 -0.86
N ARG A 207 -11.11 12.82 -1.02
CA ARG A 207 -12.27 11.97 -1.36
C ARG A 207 -12.29 11.55 -2.83
N THR A 208 -11.16 11.62 -3.52
CA THR A 208 -11.05 11.33 -4.95
C THR A 208 -9.93 10.33 -5.20
N ASP A 209 -10.20 9.32 -6.03
CA ASP A 209 -9.19 8.39 -6.56
C ASP A 209 -8.19 9.07 -7.52
N GLN A 210 -8.16 10.40 -7.57
CA GLN A 210 -7.33 11.18 -8.49
C GLN A 210 -6.38 12.12 -7.73
N PRO A 211 -5.21 12.41 -8.30
CA PRO A 211 -4.19 13.32 -7.72
C PRO A 211 -4.56 14.81 -7.85
N VAL A 212 -5.82 15.15 -8.18
CA VAL A 212 -6.27 16.52 -8.44
C VAL A 212 -6.40 17.28 -7.13
N ARG A 213 -5.80 18.49 -7.06
CA ARG A 213 -6.04 19.43 -5.96
C ARG A 213 -7.48 19.95 -6.06
N VAL A 214 -8.33 19.51 -5.15
CA VAL A 214 -9.64 20.13 -4.95
C VAL A 214 -9.46 21.29 -3.99
N SER A 215 -9.76 22.52 -4.42
CA SER A 215 -9.72 23.70 -3.56
C SER A 215 -10.79 23.58 -2.47
N GLY A 216 -10.39 23.24 -1.25
CA GLY A 216 -11.22 23.29 -0.05
C GLY A 216 -10.47 23.94 1.12
N TRP A 217 -11.14 24.06 2.27
CA TRP A 217 -10.54 24.55 3.51
C TRP A 217 -9.35 23.70 3.95
N SER A 218 -8.13 24.12 3.62
CA SER A 218 -6.92 23.38 3.97
C SER A 218 -6.50 23.68 5.40
N MET A 219 -6.26 22.66 6.22
CA MET A 219 -5.65 22.85 7.54
C MET A 219 -4.33 23.60 7.40
N SER A 220 -4.04 24.51 8.34
CA SER A 220 -2.74 25.17 8.40
C SER A 220 -1.62 24.13 8.57
N GLY A 221 -0.40 24.48 8.16
CA GLY A 221 0.78 23.60 8.32
C GLY A 221 0.97 23.19 9.79
N ASN A 222 0.84 24.13 10.72
CA ASN A 222 0.97 23.87 12.16
C ASN A 222 -0.08 22.89 12.68
N GLU A 223 -1.33 23.01 12.24
CA GLU A 223 -2.39 22.08 12.65
C GLU A 223 -2.16 20.67 12.10
N THR A 224 -1.67 20.56 10.86
CA THR A 224 -1.33 19.28 10.23
C THR A 224 -0.18 18.59 10.95
N THR A 225 0.86 19.34 11.33
CA THR A 225 1.99 18.85 12.11
C THR A 225 1.56 18.39 13.50
N ARG A 226 0.75 19.19 14.20
CA ARG A 226 0.23 18.86 15.54
C ARG A 226 -0.59 17.58 15.53
N ARG A 227 -1.50 17.42 14.56
CA ARG A 227 -2.30 16.20 14.42
C ARG A 227 -1.45 14.98 14.10
N SER A 228 -0.51 15.12 13.16
CA SER A 228 0.35 14.01 12.78
C SER A 228 1.22 13.55 13.94
N TYR A 229 1.77 14.49 14.71
CA TYR A 229 2.47 14.22 15.98
C TYR A 229 1.61 13.39 16.93
N ALA A 230 0.38 13.84 17.21
CA ALA A 230 -0.53 13.17 18.15
C ALA A 230 -0.90 11.75 17.69
N VAL A 231 -1.24 11.58 16.41
CA VAL A 231 -1.57 10.26 15.84
C VAL A 231 -0.38 9.31 15.94
N GLY A 232 0.83 9.74 15.57
CA GLY A 232 2.01 8.89 15.67
C GLY A 232 2.34 8.50 17.12
N GLN A 233 2.20 9.42 18.07
CA GLN A 233 2.37 9.12 19.49
C GLN A 233 1.35 8.07 19.97
N GLU A 234 0.06 8.25 19.66
CA GLU A 234 -0.99 7.31 20.04
C GLU A 234 -0.73 5.90 19.47
N LEU A 235 -0.28 5.82 18.22
CA LEU A 235 0.06 4.56 17.56
C LEU A 235 1.25 3.85 18.22
N LEU A 236 2.31 4.58 18.55
CA LEU A 236 3.49 4.01 19.24
C LEU A 236 3.15 3.55 20.66
N GLU A 237 2.38 4.33 21.41
CA GLU A 237 1.88 3.91 22.72
C GLU A 237 0.95 2.70 22.62
N ARG A 238 0.18 2.59 21.53
CA ARG A 238 -0.63 1.40 21.26
C ARG A 238 0.24 0.17 20.99
N ILE A 239 1.33 0.31 20.25
CA ILE A 239 2.32 -0.76 20.07
C ILE A 239 2.86 -1.19 21.43
N TYR A 240 3.23 -0.24 22.30
CA TYR A 240 3.66 -0.53 23.67
C TYR A 240 2.61 -1.37 24.42
N ARG A 241 1.34 -0.95 24.41
CA ARG A 241 0.24 -1.66 25.10
C ARG A 241 -0.01 -3.07 24.57
N ILE A 242 0.24 -3.33 23.28
CA ILE A 242 0.12 -4.67 22.69
C ILE A 242 1.17 -5.59 23.31
N HIS A 243 2.43 -5.15 23.35
CA HIS A 243 3.56 -5.96 23.82
C HIS A 243 3.62 -6.06 25.34
N ALA A 244 3.20 -5.03 26.08
CA ALA A 244 3.27 -4.98 27.54
C ALA A 244 2.46 -6.08 28.27
N ARG A 245 1.61 -6.82 27.55
CA ARG A 245 0.81 -7.93 28.07
C ARG A 245 1.51 -9.29 27.96
N GLU A 246 2.60 -9.35 27.21
CA GLU A 246 3.41 -10.57 26.99
C GLU A 246 4.40 -10.74 28.15
N ALA A 247 4.74 -11.98 28.49
CA ALA A 247 5.81 -12.26 29.45
C ALA A 247 7.19 -12.07 28.80
N ASP A 248 8.22 -11.76 29.59
CA ASP A 248 9.62 -11.63 29.15
C ASP A 248 9.83 -10.70 27.94
N ASN A 249 9.20 -9.53 27.99
CA ASN A 249 9.13 -8.57 26.88
C ASN A 249 10.01 -7.32 27.07
N VAL A 250 10.89 -7.27 28.09
CA VAL A 250 11.68 -6.08 28.45
C VAL A 250 12.47 -5.57 27.24
N SER A 251 13.15 -6.45 26.52
CA SER A 251 13.88 -6.10 25.30
C SER A 251 12.98 -5.49 24.23
N THR A 252 11.77 -6.03 24.02
CA THR A 252 10.79 -5.49 23.08
C THR A 252 10.26 -4.13 23.53
N LEU A 253 9.92 -3.97 24.82
CA LEU A 253 9.43 -2.71 25.38
C LEU A 253 10.49 -1.61 25.30
N ALA A 254 11.76 -1.92 25.55
CA ALA A 254 12.86 -0.97 25.40
C ALA A 254 13.06 -0.52 23.95
N GLN A 255 12.88 -1.42 22.97
CA GLN A 255 12.86 -1.04 21.56
C GLN A 255 11.70 -0.09 21.23
N ILE A 256 10.51 -0.33 21.78
CA ILE A 256 9.34 0.55 21.59
C ILE A 256 9.55 1.91 22.26
N ASP A 257 10.08 1.94 23.48
CA ASP A 257 10.46 3.18 24.15
C ASP A 257 11.51 3.95 23.34
N THR A 258 12.45 3.25 22.71
CA THR A 258 13.42 3.88 21.79
C THR A 258 12.72 4.50 20.57
N LEU A 259 11.71 3.83 19.99
CA LEU A 259 10.92 4.40 18.89
C LEU A 259 10.08 5.61 19.34
N LEU A 260 9.55 5.60 20.57
CA LEU A 260 8.91 6.77 21.16
C LEU A 260 9.90 7.92 21.29
N GLY A 261 11.13 7.65 21.75
CA GLY A 261 12.21 8.64 21.80
C GLY A 261 12.55 9.22 20.42
N ASP A 262 12.67 8.37 19.40
CA ASP A 262 12.88 8.82 18.02
C ASP A 262 11.75 9.71 17.52
N TRP A 263 10.50 9.39 17.85
CA TRP A 263 9.35 10.21 17.49
C TRP A 263 9.41 11.58 18.16
N GLN A 264 9.75 11.64 19.44
CA GLN A 264 9.98 12.93 20.13
C GLN A 264 11.08 13.74 19.43
N LEU A 265 12.19 13.08 19.07
CA LEU A 265 13.31 13.72 18.40
C LEU A 265 12.93 14.23 17.01
N LEU A 266 12.13 13.49 16.23
CA LEU A 266 11.65 13.91 14.91
C LEU A 266 10.81 15.19 14.95
N PHE A 267 10.15 15.47 16.07
CA PHE A 267 9.32 16.67 16.27
C PHE A 267 9.99 17.73 17.17
N GLY A 268 11.31 17.65 17.38
CA GLY A 268 12.07 18.68 18.11
C GLY A 268 11.87 18.69 19.62
N ARG A 269 11.48 17.56 20.21
CA ARG A 269 11.27 17.39 21.65
C ARG A 269 12.44 16.64 22.27
N ASP A 270 13.61 17.26 22.23
CA ASP A 270 14.89 16.62 22.57
C ASP A 270 14.94 16.12 24.02
N GLU A 271 14.37 16.83 24.99
CA GLU A 271 14.32 16.41 26.40
C GLU A 271 13.47 15.15 26.58
N LEU A 272 12.24 15.14 26.04
CA LEU A 272 11.38 13.95 26.08
C LEU A 272 12.00 12.76 25.34
N ALA A 273 12.72 13.00 24.25
CA ALA A 273 13.49 11.95 23.56
C ALA A 273 14.52 11.32 24.50
N ARG A 274 15.28 12.13 25.24
CA ARG A 274 16.26 11.65 26.24
C ARG A 274 15.59 10.82 27.33
N ASP A 275 14.43 11.24 27.82
CA ASP A 275 13.71 10.50 28.87
C ASP A 275 13.29 9.10 28.40
N TYR A 276 12.76 8.99 27.19
CA TYR A 276 12.43 7.68 26.60
C TYR A 276 13.67 6.81 26.38
N TYR A 277 14.77 7.39 25.89
CA TYR A 277 16.02 6.65 25.73
C TYR A 277 16.59 6.19 27.07
N ARG A 278 16.52 7.03 28.12
CA ARG A 278 16.96 6.68 29.49
C ARG A 278 16.13 5.53 30.03
N LYS A 279 14.82 5.60 29.87
CA LYS A 279 13.88 4.54 30.26
C LYS A 279 14.22 3.21 29.59
N ALA A 280 14.41 3.22 28.27
CA ALA A 280 14.80 2.03 27.50
C ALA A 280 16.15 1.45 27.96
N TYR A 281 17.16 2.30 28.14
CA TYR A 281 18.49 1.90 28.57
C TYR A 281 18.48 1.27 29.97
N GLN A 282 17.83 1.93 30.93
CA GLN A 282 17.71 1.44 32.31
C GLN A 282 16.97 0.11 32.39
N ALA A 283 15.91 -0.08 31.59
CA ALA A 283 15.19 -1.35 31.54
C ALA A 283 16.11 -2.49 31.07
N LEU A 284 16.89 -2.28 30.01
CA LEU A 284 17.80 -3.30 29.48
C LEU A 284 18.96 -3.61 30.44
N GLN A 285 19.43 -2.64 31.21
CA GLN A 285 20.48 -2.86 32.22
C GLN A 285 20.07 -3.84 33.34
N THR A 286 18.76 -4.03 33.56
CA THR A 286 18.28 -5.01 34.55
C THR A 286 18.41 -6.46 34.07
N GLU A 287 18.68 -6.68 32.79
CA GLU A 287 18.84 -8.00 32.16
C GLU A 287 20.26 -8.19 31.62
N PRO A 288 21.13 -8.99 32.27
CA PRO A 288 22.49 -9.23 31.79
C PRO A 288 22.57 -9.80 30.36
N ALA A 289 21.52 -10.49 29.90
CA ALA A 289 21.42 -11.01 28.55
C ALA A 289 21.10 -9.94 27.48
N ALA A 290 20.76 -8.71 27.89
CA ALA A 290 20.34 -7.64 26.99
C ALA A 290 21.49 -6.77 26.44
N SER A 291 22.75 -7.05 26.78
CA SER A 291 23.91 -6.31 26.23
C SER A 291 23.91 -6.21 24.69
N PRO A 292 23.60 -7.27 23.91
CA PRO A 292 23.51 -7.14 22.46
C PRO A 292 22.40 -6.18 21.98
N VAL A 293 21.29 -6.09 22.72
CA VAL A 293 20.17 -5.19 22.40
C VAL A 293 20.55 -3.73 22.70
N ILE A 294 21.26 -3.48 23.80
CA ILE A 294 21.83 -2.16 24.13
C ILE A 294 22.77 -1.71 23.00
N GLU A 295 23.70 -2.58 22.59
CA GLU A 295 24.62 -2.27 21.50
C GLU A 295 23.88 -1.96 20.20
N GLN A 296 22.90 -2.80 19.84
CA GLN A 296 22.10 -2.60 18.63
C GLN A 296 21.36 -1.26 18.61
N LEU A 297 20.80 -0.84 19.74
CA LEU A 297 19.97 0.36 19.81
C LEU A 297 20.75 1.65 19.96
N PHE A 298 21.90 1.61 20.65
CA PHE A 298 22.55 2.82 21.15
C PHE A 298 24.03 2.96 20.80
N ALA A 299 24.72 1.90 20.34
CA ALA A 299 26.16 1.98 20.06
C ALA A 299 26.52 2.79 18.80
N ARG A 300 25.55 3.06 17.92
CA ARG A 300 25.77 3.82 16.69
C ARG A 300 24.65 4.82 16.44
N ARG A 301 24.99 5.88 15.70
CA ARG A 301 24.00 6.83 15.19
C ARG A 301 23.07 6.14 14.19
N VAL A 302 21.77 6.38 14.32
CA VAL A 302 20.74 5.82 13.43
C VAL A 302 20.01 6.97 12.75
N THR A 303 19.91 6.94 11.42
CA THR A 303 19.15 7.93 10.67
C THR A 303 17.66 7.77 10.93
N LEU A 304 16.97 8.87 11.24
CA LEU A 304 15.55 8.85 11.56
C LEU A 304 14.69 9.36 10.39
N PRO A 305 13.47 8.82 10.19
CA PRO A 305 12.86 7.74 10.96
C PRO A 305 13.58 6.38 10.80
N ALA A 306 13.62 5.59 11.87
CA ALA A 306 14.25 4.28 11.85
C ALA A 306 13.47 3.35 10.88
N PRO A 307 14.17 2.50 10.11
CA PRO A 307 13.53 1.78 9.02
C PRO A 307 12.62 0.62 9.46
N TYR A 308 12.66 0.18 10.72
CA TYR A 308 11.89 -1.00 11.12
C TYR A 308 11.66 -1.17 12.64
N PHE A 309 10.49 -1.70 12.98
CA PHE A 309 10.20 -2.35 14.26
C PHE A 309 10.27 -3.88 14.05
N ALA A 310 11.40 -4.50 14.38
CA ALA A 310 11.51 -5.96 14.52
C ALA A 310 11.37 -6.32 15.99
N PRO A 311 10.58 -7.32 16.39
CA PRO A 311 10.82 -7.94 17.69
C PRO A 311 12.24 -8.56 17.72
N PRO A 312 12.92 -8.59 18.88
CA PRO A 312 14.24 -9.20 18.99
C PRO A 312 14.18 -10.71 18.68
N ALA A 313 14.93 -11.09 17.64
CA ALA A 313 15.39 -12.43 17.29
C ALA A 313 14.38 -13.61 17.38
N THR A 314 13.68 -13.86 16.27
CA THR A 314 13.71 -15.19 15.67
C THR A 314 14.13 -15.04 14.22
N ALA A 315 15.06 -15.90 13.80
CA ALA A 315 15.66 -16.04 12.49
C ALA A 315 15.08 -15.17 11.38
N PHE A 316 15.95 -14.38 10.73
CA PHE A 316 15.72 -13.85 9.39
C PHE A 316 14.95 -14.88 8.55
N PRO A 317 13.71 -14.61 8.12
CA PRO A 317 13.31 -15.13 6.84
C PRO A 317 14.15 -14.36 5.83
N THR A 318 14.93 -15.08 5.04
CA THR A 318 15.31 -14.65 3.69
C THR A 318 14.03 -14.37 2.90
N ALA A 319 13.42 -13.21 3.15
CA ALA A 319 12.55 -12.57 2.20
C ALA A 319 13.47 -11.88 1.17
N PRO A 320 13.12 -11.92 -0.12
CA PRO A 320 13.94 -11.31 -1.17
C PRO A 320 14.16 -9.82 -0.84
N ALA A 321 15.22 -9.24 -1.39
CA ALA A 321 15.73 -7.89 -1.15
C ALA A 321 14.77 -6.72 -1.54
N ASP A 322 13.46 -6.98 -1.54
CA ASP A 322 12.33 -6.17 -1.99
C ASP A 322 11.33 -5.85 -0.85
N SER A 323 11.75 -5.94 0.42
CA SER A 323 10.83 -5.78 1.58
C SER A 323 10.34 -4.35 1.81
N ASP A 324 9.14 -4.21 2.39
CA ASP A 324 8.45 -2.97 2.82
C ASP A 324 9.36 -1.98 3.59
N ALA A 325 10.35 -2.51 4.31
CA ALA A 325 11.31 -1.74 5.08
C ALA A 325 12.30 -0.98 4.19
N ALA A 326 12.66 -1.51 3.02
CA ALA A 326 13.60 -0.87 2.10
C ALA A 326 13.04 0.44 1.53
N ALA A 327 11.78 0.46 1.13
CA ALA A 327 11.16 1.66 0.55
C ALA A 327 11.13 2.82 1.56
N LEU A 328 10.63 2.59 2.78
CA LEU A 328 10.59 3.64 3.82
C LEU A 328 11.99 4.02 4.34
N ALA A 329 12.95 3.08 4.37
CA ALA A 329 14.34 3.38 4.68
C ALA A 329 14.95 4.34 3.64
N THR A 330 14.65 4.14 2.36
CA THR A 330 15.13 5.02 1.28
C THR A 330 14.42 6.38 1.23
N MET A 331 13.24 6.51 1.85
CA MET A 331 12.53 7.78 2.00
C MET A 331 13.11 8.69 3.07
N ASN A 332 14.27 8.35 3.64
CA ASN A 332 14.93 9.15 4.67
C ASN A 332 15.43 10.48 4.07
N THR A 333 14.50 11.41 3.83
CA THR A 333 14.74 12.71 3.24
C THR A 333 15.22 13.66 4.32
N SER A 334 16.53 13.62 4.57
CA SER A 334 17.35 14.83 4.66
C SER A 334 16.85 15.99 5.54
N GLN A 335 16.55 15.74 6.81
CA GLN A 335 16.96 16.69 7.87
C GLN A 335 18.16 16.20 8.68
N GLY A 336 18.64 14.97 8.42
CA GLY A 336 19.83 14.44 9.10
C GLY A 336 19.64 14.30 10.61
N ARG A 337 18.40 14.20 11.11
CA ARG A 337 18.20 13.86 12.52
C ARG A 337 18.66 12.43 12.73
N LEU A 338 19.71 12.32 13.53
CA LEU A 338 20.28 11.06 13.94
C LEU A 338 19.85 10.81 15.36
N ARG A 339 19.38 9.60 15.66
CA ARG A 339 19.43 9.11 17.03
C ARG A 339 20.90 9.22 17.48
N PRO A 340 21.20 9.92 18.59
CA PRO A 340 22.57 10.02 19.07
C PRO A 340 23.07 8.64 19.51
N GLN A 341 24.38 8.44 19.42
CA GLN A 341 25.03 7.34 20.12
C GLN A 341 24.91 7.63 21.62
N LEU A 342 24.40 6.68 22.39
CA LEU A 342 24.27 6.83 23.84
C LEU A 342 25.38 6.03 24.51
N THR A 343 26.17 6.73 25.33
CA THR A 343 27.19 6.15 26.22
C THR A 343 26.70 6.27 27.67
N ASP A 344 27.34 5.57 28.62
CA ASP A 344 26.97 5.69 30.05
C ASP A 344 26.94 7.15 30.54
N ASP A 345 27.87 7.98 30.05
CA ASP A 345 27.95 9.41 30.33
C ASP A 345 26.77 10.25 29.77
N PHE A 346 25.99 9.72 28.82
CA PHE A 346 24.87 10.43 28.23
C PHE A 346 23.72 10.65 29.23
N PHE A 347 23.61 9.77 30.24
CA PHE A 347 22.50 9.78 31.20
C PHE A 347 22.86 10.33 32.57
N THR A 348 24.12 10.71 32.81
CA THR A 348 24.60 11.24 34.10
C THR A 348 24.19 12.69 34.38
N GLU A 349 23.57 13.40 33.42
CA GLU A 349 22.97 14.72 33.64
C GLU A 349 21.50 14.56 34.08
N ASP A 350 21.28 14.80 35.38
CA ASP A 350 20.08 14.45 36.14
C ASP A 350 19.05 15.57 36.11
N HIS A 351 18.11 15.54 35.17
CA HIS A 351 16.88 16.34 35.22
C HIS A 351 15.68 15.43 34.97
N PRO A 352 15.03 14.92 36.04
CA PRO A 352 13.82 14.13 35.89
C PRO A 352 12.64 15.04 35.50
N HIS A 353 12.09 14.83 34.30
CA HIS A 353 10.76 15.31 33.93
C HIS A 353 9.76 14.15 33.98
N GLU A 354 8.62 14.38 34.62
CA GLU A 354 7.54 13.39 34.66
C GLU A 354 6.95 13.20 33.25
N LEU A 355 6.95 11.96 32.77
CA LEU A 355 6.20 11.55 31.58
C LEU A 355 4.70 11.69 31.90
N HIS A 356 4.11 12.86 31.66
CA HIS A 356 2.69 13.08 31.88
C HIS A 356 1.85 12.27 30.88
N PRO A 357 0.79 11.56 31.35
CA PRO A 357 -0.19 10.99 30.44
C PRO A 357 -0.99 12.11 29.78
N ALA A 358 -1.00 12.10 28.45
CA ALA A 358 -1.78 12.93 27.52
C ALA A 358 -2.80 13.90 28.15
N SER A 359 -2.52 15.20 28.05
CA SER A 359 -3.54 16.25 28.16
C SER A 359 -4.48 16.18 26.94
N ARG A 360 -5.78 16.17 27.26
CA ARG A 360 -6.96 16.00 26.38
C ARG A 360 -7.03 16.93 25.17
#